data_AF-A0AAU8XT89-F1
#
_entry.id   AF-A0AAU8XT89-F1
#
_cell.length_a   1.000
_cell.length_b   1.000
_cell.length_c   1.000
_cell.angle_alpha   90.00
_cell.angle_beta   90.00
_cell.angle_gamma   90.00
#
_symmetry.space_group_name_H-M   'P 1'
#
loop_
_entity.id
_entity.type
_entity.pdbx_description
1 polymer ?
#
loop_
_entity_poly.entity_id
_entity_poly.type
_entity_poly.pdbx_seq_one_letter_code
_entity_poly.pdbx_strand_id
1 'polypeptide(L)'
;MTKEFGKDRARRIMARLDEFDAAKNLAQIPSDSPPRCHKLQGNLQGEFAVDVSGNYRMIFEGYDKNDVISTKKAEIVTVQIISIEDYH
;
A
#
# COMPACT_ATOMS: atom_id res chain seq x y z
N MET A 1 -2.67 -4.56 -15.56
CA MET A 1 -2.17 -5.66 -14.68
C MET A 1 -1.18 -6.58 -15.39
N THR A 2 -1.51 -7.76 -15.93
CA THR A 2 -0.48 -8.70 -16.45
C THR A 2 0.33 -8.18 -17.64
N LYS A 3 -0.29 -7.46 -18.58
CA LYS A 3 0.40 -6.86 -19.74
C LYS A 3 1.43 -5.78 -19.34
N GLU A 4 1.21 -5.14 -18.22
CA GLU A 4 1.96 -3.97 -17.76
C GLU A 4 3.02 -4.35 -16.73
N PHE A 5 2.63 -5.15 -15.73
CA PHE A 5 3.52 -5.56 -14.65
C PHE A 5 4.09 -6.97 -14.86
N GLY A 6 3.67 -7.74 -15.86
CA GLY A 6 4.01 -9.14 -15.96
C GLY A 6 3.30 -10.00 -14.92
N LYS A 7 3.34 -11.32 -15.11
CA LYS A 7 2.51 -12.28 -14.36
C LYS A 7 2.78 -12.26 -12.85
N ASP A 8 4.04 -12.28 -12.46
CA ASP A 8 4.41 -12.41 -11.04
C ASP A 8 4.09 -11.15 -10.23
N ARG A 9 4.41 -9.96 -10.77
CA ARG A 9 4.04 -8.70 -10.10
C ARG A 9 2.54 -8.52 -10.08
N ALA A 10 1.82 -8.83 -11.16
CA ALA A 10 0.36 -8.76 -11.17
C ALA A 10 -0.26 -9.64 -10.07
N ARG A 11 0.25 -10.87 -9.86
CA ARG A 11 -0.20 -11.73 -8.75
C ARG A 11 0.06 -11.11 -7.38
N ARG A 12 1.23 -10.49 -7.18
CA ARG A 12 1.56 -9.85 -5.90
C ARG A 12 0.77 -8.57 -5.66
N ILE A 13 0.47 -7.78 -6.70
CA ILE A 13 -0.43 -6.64 -6.61
C ILE A 13 -1.81 -7.10 -6.13
N MET A 14 -2.38 -8.14 -6.76
CA MET A 14 -3.65 -8.72 -6.31
C MET A 14 -3.60 -9.15 -4.84
N ALA A 15 -2.52 -9.82 -4.42
CA ALA A 15 -2.36 -10.20 -3.02
C ALA A 15 -2.35 -9.00 -2.06
N ARG A 16 -1.74 -7.86 -2.43
CA ARG A 16 -1.79 -6.63 -1.63
C ARG A 16 -3.21 -6.07 -1.54
N LEU A 17 -3.97 -6.10 -2.64
CA LEU A 17 -5.37 -5.68 -2.66
C LEU A 17 -6.22 -6.56 -1.75
N ASP A 18 -6.04 -7.89 -1.83
CA ASP A 18 -6.75 -8.86 -0.99
C ASP A 18 -6.38 -8.68 0.50
N GLU A 19 -5.10 -8.40 0.80
CA GLU A 19 -4.65 -8.08 2.16
C GLU A 19 -5.31 -6.80 2.71
N PHE A 20 -5.46 -5.76 1.88
CA PHE A 20 -6.16 -4.54 2.28
C PHE A 20 -7.65 -4.75 2.49
N ASP A 21 -8.32 -5.50 1.61
CA ASP A 21 -9.75 -5.80 1.70
C ASP A 21 -10.08 -6.66 2.94
N ALA A 22 -9.18 -7.58 3.31
CA ALA A 22 -9.34 -8.42 4.50
C ALA A 22 -9.03 -7.69 5.82
N ALA A 23 -8.30 -6.57 5.77
CA ALA A 23 -7.87 -5.84 6.95
C ALA A 23 -8.95 -4.87 7.46
N LYS A 24 -9.18 -4.86 8.79
CA LYS A 24 -10.09 -3.90 9.43
C LYS A 24 -9.54 -2.47 9.42
N ASN A 25 -8.22 -2.34 9.42
CA ASN A 25 -7.50 -1.09 9.32
C ASN A 25 -6.05 -1.35 8.92
N LEU A 26 -5.32 -0.29 8.56
CA LEU A 26 -3.95 -0.40 8.08
C LEU A 26 -2.97 -0.93 9.14
N ALA A 27 -3.32 -0.92 10.43
CA ALA A 27 -2.45 -1.48 11.47
C ALA A 27 -2.33 -3.00 11.40
N GLN A 28 -3.25 -3.68 10.71
CA GLN A 28 -3.16 -5.12 10.47
C GLN A 28 -2.20 -5.49 9.33
N ILE A 29 -1.78 -4.52 8.52
CA ILE A 29 -0.83 -4.75 7.44
C ILE A 29 0.60 -4.74 8.02
N PRO A 30 1.37 -5.84 7.89
CA PRO A 30 2.69 -5.95 8.52
C PRO A 30 3.66 -4.87 8.08
N SER A 31 4.47 -4.38 9.03
CA SER A 31 5.54 -3.42 8.74
C SER A 31 6.84 -4.12 8.32
N ASP A 32 6.92 -5.45 8.45
CA ASP A 32 8.02 -6.28 7.99
C ASP A 32 7.76 -6.82 6.58
N SER A 33 8.82 -7.15 5.84
CA SER A 33 8.69 -7.64 4.47
C SER A 33 8.37 -9.13 4.43
N PRO A 34 7.42 -9.59 3.58
CA PRO A 34 6.38 -8.81 2.88
C PRO A 34 5.11 -8.63 3.74
N PRO A 35 4.36 -7.52 3.59
CA PRO A 35 4.45 -6.51 2.54
C PRO A 35 5.19 -5.23 2.93
N ARG A 36 5.76 -5.12 4.14
CA ARG A 36 6.53 -3.95 4.62
C ARG A 36 5.77 -2.63 4.46
N CYS A 37 4.59 -2.53 5.07
CA CYS A 37 3.83 -1.27 5.10
C CYS A 37 4.56 -0.22 5.94
N HIS A 38 4.97 0.89 5.32
CA HIS A 38 5.66 1.98 6.03
C HIS A 38 5.27 3.36 5.46
N LYS A 39 5.42 4.39 6.29
CA LYS A 39 5.21 5.78 5.88
C LYS A 39 6.31 6.24 4.93
N LEU A 40 5.94 7.04 3.96
CA LEU A 40 6.88 7.77 3.11
C LEU A 40 7.25 9.12 3.74
N GLN A 41 8.32 9.71 3.21
CA GLN A 41 8.93 10.95 3.71
C GLN A 41 9.22 11.90 2.53
N GLY A 42 9.59 13.14 2.83
CA GLY A 42 9.89 14.15 1.81
C GLY A 42 8.63 14.57 1.05
N ASN A 43 8.69 14.57 -0.29
CA ASN A 43 7.58 15.01 -1.14
C ASN A 43 6.34 14.11 -1.06
N LEU A 44 6.50 12.88 -0.54
CA LEU A 44 5.43 11.90 -0.34
C LEU A 44 5.03 11.79 1.14
N GLN A 45 5.30 12.84 1.93
CA GLN A 45 4.93 12.88 3.33
C GLN A 45 3.41 12.81 3.46
N GLY A 46 2.93 11.84 4.26
CA GLY A 46 1.50 11.58 4.45
C GLY A 46 1.05 10.28 3.78
N GLU A 47 1.83 9.78 2.83
CA GLU A 47 1.56 8.55 2.12
C GLU A 47 2.25 7.33 2.76
N PHE A 48 1.88 6.16 2.28
CA PHE A 48 2.43 4.87 2.66
C PHE A 48 2.86 4.08 1.43
N ALA A 49 3.75 3.12 1.64
CA ALA A 49 4.11 2.14 0.63
C ALA A 49 4.10 0.71 1.17
N VAL A 50 3.74 -0.24 0.30
CA VAL A 50 3.97 -1.67 0.48
C VAL A 50 4.79 -2.25 -0.68
N ASP A 51 5.61 -3.25 -0.38
CA ASP A 51 6.39 -4.00 -1.34
C ASP A 51 5.46 -4.83 -2.25
N VAL A 52 5.60 -4.66 -3.55
CA VAL A 52 5.03 -5.55 -4.58
C VAL A 52 6.10 -6.56 -5.03
N SER A 53 7.34 -6.10 -5.23
CA SER A 53 8.49 -6.96 -5.52
C SER A 53 9.77 -6.30 -5.00
N GLY A 54 10.95 -6.79 -5.39
CA GLY A 54 12.23 -6.23 -4.91
C GLY A 54 12.33 -4.72 -5.14
N ASN A 55 11.93 -4.25 -6.33
CA ASN A 55 12.05 -2.84 -6.69
C ASN A 55 10.69 -2.13 -6.82
N TYR A 56 9.59 -2.88 -6.97
CA TYR A 56 8.27 -2.26 -7.15
C TYR A 56 7.53 -2.07 -5.82
N ARG A 57 6.91 -0.89 -5.69
CA ARG A 57 6.06 -0.55 -4.55
C ARG A 57 4.69 -0.06 -5.00
N MET A 58 3.69 -0.33 -4.18
CA MET A 58 2.37 0.30 -4.27
C MET A 58 2.33 1.44 -3.26
N ILE A 59 2.14 2.66 -3.77
CA ILE A 59 2.02 3.89 -2.98
C ILE A 59 0.55 4.23 -2.82
N PHE A 60 0.16 4.63 -1.62
CA PHE A 60 -1.23 4.93 -1.30
C PHE A 60 -1.37 5.92 -0.15
N GLU A 61 -2.52 6.59 -0.14
CA GLU A 61 -3.01 7.39 0.98
C GLU A 61 -3.98 6.57 1.84
N GLY A 62 -4.07 6.91 3.12
CA GLY A 62 -4.99 6.31 4.07
C GLY A 62 -6.02 7.30 4.59
N TYR A 63 -7.28 6.88 4.67
CA TYR A 63 -8.40 7.68 5.12
C TYR A 63 -9.09 7.02 6.31
N ASP A 64 -9.52 7.84 7.26
CA ASP A 64 -10.31 7.40 8.41
C ASP A 64 -11.77 7.10 8.03
N LYS A 65 -12.57 6.68 9.03
CA LYS A 65 -13.99 6.35 8.82
C LYS A 65 -14.88 7.54 8.41
N ASN A 66 -14.35 8.76 8.46
CA ASN A 66 -15.04 9.98 8.06
C ASN A 66 -14.47 10.52 6.73
N ASP A 67 -13.72 9.69 6.00
CA ASP A 67 -13.04 10.04 4.76
C ASP A 67 -12.04 11.21 4.90
N VAL A 68 -11.41 11.34 6.07
CA VAL A 68 -10.33 12.31 6.31
C VAL A 68 -8.98 11.61 6.22
N ILE A 69 -8.02 12.21 5.51
CA ILE A 69 -6.64 11.70 5.41
C ILE A 69 -6.07 11.51 6.83
N SER A 70 -5.55 10.32 7.09
CA SER A 70 -4.88 9.98 8.34
C SER A 70 -3.55 9.28 8.08
N THR A 71 -2.58 9.54 8.94
CA THR A 71 -1.31 8.80 8.96
C THR A 71 -1.22 7.84 10.15
N LYS A 72 -2.29 7.70 10.93
CA LYS A 72 -2.31 6.76 12.06
C LYS A 72 -2.91 5.44 11.57
N LYS A 73 -2.08 4.41 11.42
CA LYS A 73 -2.48 3.10 10.87
C LYS A 73 -3.76 2.51 11.48
N ALA A 74 -3.96 2.70 12.79
CA ALA A 74 -5.14 2.18 13.48
C ALA A 74 -6.45 2.90 13.13
N GLU A 75 -6.39 4.13 12.61
CA GLU A 75 -7.55 4.93 12.20
C GLU A 75 -7.88 4.75 10.71
N ILE A 76 -6.91 4.34 9.89
CA ILE A 76 -7.07 4.20 8.43
C ILE A 76 -7.90 2.95 8.12
N VAL A 77 -9.09 3.16 7.54
CA VAL A 77 -10.02 2.09 7.13
C VAL A 77 -10.24 2.05 5.62
N THR A 78 -9.88 3.13 4.92
CA THR A 78 -9.95 3.23 3.46
C THR A 78 -8.55 3.52 2.92
N VAL A 79 -8.17 2.85 1.84
CA VAL A 79 -6.89 3.03 1.16
C VAL A 79 -7.16 3.49 -0.27
N GLN A 80 -6.52 4.58 -0.68
CA GLN A 80 -6.53 5.05 -2.06
C GLN A 80 -5.16 4.84 -2.69
N ILE A 81 -5.10 3.95 -3.69
CA ILE A 81 -3.86 3.67 -4.41
C ILE A 81 -3.56 4.84 -5.34
N ILE A 82 -2.37 5.42 -5.18
CA ILE A 82 -1.90 6.55 -5.98
C ILE A 82 -1.06 6.06 -7.17
N SER A 83 -0.09 5.18 -6.91
CA SER A 83 0.76 4.63 -7.97
C SER A 83 1.27 3.22 -7.62
N ILE A 84 1.70 2.50 -8.67
CA ILE A 84 2.52 1.29 -8.54
C ILE A 84 3.75 1.51 -9.41
N GLU A 85 4.89 1.73 -8.79
CA GLU A 85 6.09 2.21 -9.47
C GLU A 85 7.35 1.45 -9.05
N ASP A 86 8.35 1.49 -9.93
CA ASP A 86 9.69 0.98 -9.68
C ASP A 86 10.50 2.06 -8.93
N TYR A 87 11.08 1.72 -7.79
CA TYR A 87 11.86 2.64 -6.96
C TYR A 87 13.30 2.84 -7.46
N HIS A 88 13.66 2.35 -8.65
CA HIS A 88 14.97 2.50 -9.27
C HIS A 88 14.90 3.11 -10.66
#